data_AF-A0A934EPC1-F1
#
_entry.id   AF-A0A934EPC1-F1
#
_cell.length_a   1.000
_cell.length_b   1.000
_cell.length_c   1.000
_cell.angle_alpha   90.00
_cell.angle_beta   90.00
_cell.angle_gamma   90.00
#
_symmetry.space_group_name_H-M   'P 1'
#
loop_
_entity.id
_entity.type
_entity.pdbx_description
1 polymer ?
#
loop_
_entity_poly.entity_id
_entity_poly.type
_entity_poly.pdbx_seq_one_letter_code
_entity_poly.pdbx_strand_id
1 'polypeptide(L)'
;PHYDQVKDSLEKIKARLIQALYNKIIIIRNRLTGVKNSFPFKRPLDKILRLQQRLDEMVQRLASVTKHSLELERERLVGLANRLDSVSPLKVLNRGYSITTDVEDDKPIKSVEGLALGKKLKTQFYHGGIISSVVEILK
;
A
#
# COMPACT_ATOMS: atom_id res chain seq x y z
N PRO A 1 76.18 -36.22 37.51
CA PRO A 1 74.95 -36.90 37.04
C PRO A 1 73.72 -35.98 36.93
N HIS A 2 73.51 -35.06 37.88
CA HIS A 2 72.28 -34.24 37.92
C HIS A 2 72.27 -33.04 36.94
N TYR A 3 73.43 -32.48 36.59
CA TYR A 3 73.56 -31.33 35.70
C TYR A 3 73.23 -31.65 34.23
N ASP A 4 73.71 -32.79 33.71
CA ASP A 4 73.47 -33.19 32.32
C ASP A 4 71.99 -33.52 32.07
N GLN A 5 71.29 -34.07 33.07
CA GLN A 5 69.85 -34.32 32.98
C GLN A 5 69.03 -33.03 32.93
N VAL A 6 69.42 -32.01 33.70
CA VAL A 6 68.78 -30.68 33.66
C VAL A 6 69.06 -29.99 32.33
N LYS A 7 70.29 -30.09 31.81
CA LYS A 7 70.68 -29.52 30.51
C LYS A 7 69.93 -30.16 29.35
N ASP A 8 69.82 -31.49 29.33
CA ASP A 8 69.06 -32.23 28.31
C ASP A 8 67.55 -31.91 28.38
N SER A 9 67.01 -31.78 29.59
CA SER A 9 65.63 -31.35 29.80
C SER A 9 65.38 -29.93 29.30
N LEU A 10 66.32 -29.00 29.52
CA LEU A 10 66.23 -27.62 29.05
C LEU A 10 66.25 -27.54 27.51
N GLU A 11 67.13 -28.30 26.85
CA GLU A 11 67.18 -28.36 25.38
C GLU A 11 65.90 -28.97 24.79
N LYS A 12 65.34 -30.02 25.42
CA LYS A 12 64.04 -30.59 25.02
C LYS A 12 62.89 -29.59 25.15
N ILE A 13 62.85 -28.82 26.24
CA ILE A 13 61.83 -27.79 26.46
C ILE A 13 61.98 -26.66 25.42
N LYS A 14 63.21 -26.22 25.16
CA LYS A 14 63.51 -25.19 24.16
C LYS A 14 63.09 -25.63 22.76
N ALA A 15 63.44 -26.86 22.35
CA ALA A 15 63.03 -27.42 21.05
C ALA A 15 61.50 -27.49 20.92
N ARG A 16 60.80 -27.93 21.97
CA ARG A 16 59.33 -27.95 21.99
C ARG A 16 58.72 -26.55 21.90
N LEU A 17 59.28 -25.57 22.60
CA LEU A 17 58.82 -24.19 22.55
C LEU A 17 58.98 -23.60 21.15
N ILE A 18 60.15 -23.81 20.53
CA ILE A 18 60.43 -23.37 19.16
C ILE A 18 59.41 -24.00 18.20
N GLN A 19 59.17 -25.31 18.29
CA GLN A 19 58.19 -25.99 17.44
C GLN A 19 56.76 -25.46 17.65
N ALA A 20 56.36 -25.21 18.89
CA ALA A 20 55.05 -24.65 19.21
C ALA A 20 54.88 -23.23 18.63
N LEU A 21 55.92 -22.40 18.72
CA LEU A 21 55.93 -21.05 18.14
C LEU A 21 55.84 -21.09 16.61
N TYR A 22 56.60 -21.97 15.94
CA TYR A 22 56.50 -22.16 14.49
C TYR A 22 55.09 -22.56 14.06
N ASN A 23 54.50 -23.56 14.74
CA ASN A 23 53.14 -24.00 14.46
C ASN A 23 52.13 -22.86 14.67
N LYS A 24 52.31 -22.05 15.72
CA LYS A 24 51.43 -20.90 16.00
C LYS A 24 51.51 -19.84 14.91
N ILE A 25 52.72 -19.52 14.43
CA ILE A 25 52.93 -18.57 13.33
C ILE A 25 52.25 -19.07 12.05
N ILE A 26 52.37 -20.35 11.72
CA ILE A 26 51.73 -20.95 10.55
C ILE A 26 50.20 -20.84 10.64
N ILE A 27 49.61 -21.19 11.78
CA ILE A 27 48.15 -21.10 12.01
C ILE A 27 47.68 -19.65 11.85
N ILE A 28 48.39 -18.69 12.45
CA ILE A 28 48.03 -17.27 12.36
C ILE A 28 48.14 -16.76 10.92
N ARG A 29 49.19 -17.13 10.18
CA ARG A 29 49.34 -16.76 8.77
C ARG A 29 48.24 -17.35 7.91
N ASN A 30 47.88 -18.62 8.10
CA ASN A 30 46.79 -19.27 7.38
C ASN A 30 45.43 -18.62 7.68
N ARG A 31 45.20 -18.21 8.93
CA ARG A 31 43.99 -17.44 9.29
C ARG A 31 43.98 -16.08 8.62
N LEU A 32 45.12 -15.37 8.60
CA LEU A 32 45.23 -14.06 7.96
C LEU A 32 45.03 -14.15 6.44
N THR A 33 45.60 -15.15 5.78
CA THR A 33 45.37 -15.39 4.34
C THR A 33 43.92 -15.78 4.08
N GLY A 34 43.30 -16.59 4.94
CA GLY A 34 41.87 -16.93 4.85
C GLY A 34 40.97 -15.70 4.97
N VAL A 35 41.23 -14.80 5.93
CA VAL A 35 40.48 -13.54 6.10
C VAL A 35 40.75 -12.57 4.96
N LYS A 36 42.01 -12.43 4.50
CA LYS A 36 42.34 -11.61 3.33
C LYS A 36 41.67 -12.13 2.06
N ASN A 37 41.53 -13.45 1.93
CA ASN A 37 40.91 -14.07 0.77
C ASN A 37 39.39 -14.25 0.90
N SER A 38 38.82 -13.92 2.06
CA SER A 38 37.38 -14.00 2.30
C SER A 38 36.63 -13.01 1.41
N PHE A 39 35.59 -13.52 0.75
CA PHE A 39 34.77 -12.82 -0.24
C PHE A 39 34.31 -11.41 0.17
N PRO A 40 33.80 -11.16 1.40
CA PRO A 40 33.41 -9.81 1.85
C PRO A 40 34.55 -8.78 1.86
N PHE A 41 35.82 -9.21 1.97
CA PHE A 41 36.98 -8.30 1.98
C PHE A 41 37.64 -8.12 0.61
N LYS A 42 37.40 -9.03 -0.34
CA LYS A 42 37.90 -8.86 -1.71
C LYS A 42 37.11 -7.83 -2.50
N ARG A 43 35.79 -7.73 -2.29
CA ARG A 43 34.90 -6.85 -3.07
C ARG A 43 33.80 -6.21 -2.21
N PRO A 44 34.16 -5.44 -1.17
CA PRO A 44 33.17 -4.74 -0.34
C PRO A 44 32.30 -3.78 -1.18
N LEU A 45 32.87 -3.16 -2.22
CA LEU A 45 32.16 -2.27 -3.14
C LEU A 45 31.07 -3.00 -3.93
N ASP A 46 31.28 -4.23 -4.38
CA ASP A 46 30.24 -5.00 -5.09
C ASP A 46 29.02 -5.28 -4.23
N LYS A 47 29.20 -5.42 -2.90
CA LYS A 47 28.07 -5.57 -1.98
C LYS A 47 27.28 -4.26 -1.86
N ILE A 48 27.98 -3.14 -1.76
CA ILE A 48 27.38 -1.80 -1.69
C ILE A 48 26.62 -1.50 -2.99
N LEU A 49 27.26 -1.73 -4.16
CA LEU A 49 26.64 -1.51 -5.46
C LEU A 49 25.37 -2.36 -5.66
N ARG A 50 25.38 -3.63 -5.24
CA ARG A 50 24.18 -4.48 -5.28
C ARG A 50 23.07 -3.98 -4.36
N LEU A 51 23.42 -3.45 -3.18
CA LEU A 51 22.44 -2.86 -2.27
C LEU A 51 21.87 -1.55 -2.83
N GLN A 52 22.69 -0.72 -3.47
CA GLN A 52 22.25 0.50 -4.17
C GLN A 52 21.30 0.16 -5.31
N GLN A 53 21.67 -0.76 -6.20
CA GLN A 53 20.80 -1.19 -7.29
C GLN A 53 19.46 -1.72 -6.77
N ARG A 54 19.49 -2.55 -5.72
CA ARG A 54 18.26 -3.07 -5.11
C ARG A 54 17.40 -1.97 -4.49
N LEU A 55 18.02 -0.95 -3.90
CA LEU A 55 17.31 0.22 -3.38
C LEU A 55 16.64 1.00 -4.51
N ASP A 56 17.35 1.25 -5.61
CA ASP A 56 16.82 1.96 -6.77
C ASP A 56 15.62 1.22 -7.38
N GLU A 57 15.72 -0.09 -7.56
CA GLU A 57 14.63 -0.95 -8.03
C GLU A 57 13.41 -0.88 -7.10
N MET A 58 13.63 -0.91 -5.79
CA MET A 58 12.55 -0.82 -4.79
C MET A 58 11.88 0.55 -4.79
N VAL A 59 12.65 1.64 -4.94
CA VAL A 59 12.13 3.01 -5.01
C VAL A 59 11.27 3.19 -6.27
N GLN A 60 11.77 2.76 -7.43
CA GLN A 60 11.01 2.84 -8.68
C GLN A 60 9.71 2.03 -8.61
N ARG A 61 9.78 0.81 -8.07
CA ARG A 61 8.59 -0.04 -7.91
C ARG A 61 7.57 0.58 -6.96
N LEU A 62 8.02 1.13 -5.84
CA LEU A 62 7.14 1.79 -4.87
C LEU A 62 6.41 2.98 -5.52
N ALA A 63 7.14 3.85 -6.22
CA ALA A 63 6.56 5.00 -6.91
C ALA A 63 5.52 4.57 -7.97
N SER A 64 5.83 3.55 -8.77
CA SER A 64 4.90 3.05 -9.79
C SER A 64 3.63 2.44 -9.19
N VAL A 65 3.77 1.60 -8.16
CA VAL A 65 2.61 0.91 -7.55
C VAL A 65 1.72 1.89 -6.80
N THR A 66 2.30 2.83 -6.06
CA THR A 66 1.54 3.85 -5.32
C THR A 66 0.78 4.78 -6.26
N LYS A 67 1.42 5.25 -7.36
CA LYS A 67 0.74 6.06 -8.37
C LYS A 67 -0.44 5.33 -8.99
N HIS A 68 -0.24 4.09 -9.44
CA HIS A 68 -1.30 3.31 -10.06
C HIS A 68 -2.46 3.02 -9.09
N SER A 69 -2.15 2.67 -7.84
CA SER A 69 -3.18 2.46 -6.81
C SER A 69 -3.99 3.73 -6.54
N LEU A 70 -3.35 4.90 -6.53
CA LEU A 70 -4.04 6.17 -6.32
C LEU A 70 -4.94 6.53 -7.51
N GLU A 71 -4.51 6.26 -8.74
CA GLU A 71 -5.31 6.47 -9.95
C GLU A 71 -6.57 5.60 -9.93
N LEU A 72 -6.44 4.31 -9.60
CA LEU A 72 -7.58 3.38 -9.49
C LEU A 72 -8.59 3.83 -8.43
N GLU A 73 -8.13 4.24 -7.25
CA GLU A 73 -9.04 4.71 -6.19
C GLU A 73 -9.72 6.04 -6.56
N ARG A 74 -9.03 6.92 -7.29
CA ARG A 74 -9.64 8.14 -7.85
C ARG A 74 -10.74 7.82 -8.85
N GLU A 75 -10.49 6.91 -9.79
CA GLU A 75 -11.51 6.47 -10.76
C GLU A 75 -12.71 5.84 -10.06
N ARG A 76 -12.47 5.01 -9.04
CA ARG A 76 -13.52 4.41 -8.24
C ARG A 76 -14.37 5.45 -7.51
N LEU A 77 -13.72 6.45 -6.91
CA LEU A 77 -14.41 7.54 -6.21
C LEU A 77 -15.25 8.38 -7.19
N VAL A 78 -14.71 8.72 -8.36
CA VAL A 78 -15.46 9.42 -9.41
C VAL A 78 -16.65 8.59 -9.88
N GLY A 79 -16.48 7.28 -10.08
CA GLY A 79 -17.56 6.37 -10.44
C GLY A 79 -18.66 6.30 -9.38
N LEU A 80 -18.29 6.24 -8.10
CA LEU A 80 -19.24 6.26 -6.99
C LEU A 80 -19.97 7.60 -6.88
N ALA A 81 -19.27 8.73 -7.04
CA ALA A 81 -19.87 10.05 -7.05
C ALA A 81 -20.88 10.19 -8.19
N ASN A 82 -20.54 9.75 -9.41
CA ASN A 82 -21.44 9.75 -10.55
C ASN A 82 -22.67 8.86 -10.33
N ARG A 83 -22.51 7.70 -9.68
CA ARG A 83 -23.64 6.84 -9.31
C ARG A 83 -24.55 7.52 -8.29
N LEU A 84 -23.98 8.09 -7.22
CA LEU A 84 -24.73 8.83 -6.21
C LEU A 84 -25.51 10.00 -6.83
N ASP A 85 -24.86 10.73 -7.72
CA ASP A 85 -25.48 11.79 -8.51
C ASP A 85 -26.64 11.28 -9.39
N SER A 86 -26.48 10.12 -10.01
CA SER A 86 -27.50 9.55 -10.91
C SER A 86 -28.76 9.08 -10.19
N VAL A 87 -28.62 8.68 -8.91
CA VAL A 87 -29.74 8.28 -8.06
C VAL A 87 -30.31 9.45 -7.25
N SER A 88 -29.70 10.62 -7.32
CA SER A 88 -30.17 11.80 -6.60
C SER A 88 -31.44 12.37 -7.25
N PRO A 89 -32.58 12.44 -6.52
CA PRO A 89 -33.82 13.06 -7.00
C PRO A 89 -33.59 14.50 -7.49
N LEU A 90 -32.61 15.20 -6.91
CA LEU A 90 -32.23 16.57 -7.32
C LEU A 90 -31.77 16.66 -8.78
N LYS A 91 -31.12 15.63 -9.33
CA LYS A 91 -30.64 15.64 -10.73
C LYS A 91 -31.79 15.38 -11.71
N VAL A 92 -32.77 14.56 -11.30
CA VAL A 92 -34.04 14.40 -12.04
C VAL A 92 -34.80 15.72 -12.05
N LEU A 93 -34.88 16.39 -10.89
CA LEU A 93 -35.51 17.70 -10.77
C LEU A 93 -34.78 18.79 -11.60
N ASN A 94 -33.44 18.80 -11.59
CA ASN A 94 -32.63 19.76 -12.37
C ASN A 94 -32.77 19.58 -13.89
N ARG A 95 -33.08 18.36 -14.37
CA ARG A 95 -33.36 18.10 -15.78
C ARG A 95 -34.71 18.63 -16.26
N GLY A 96 -35.48 19.29 -15.39
CA GLY A 96 -36.79 19.87 -15.72
C GLY A 96 -37.97 18.95 -15.45
N TYR A 97 -37.75 17.82 -14.78
CA TYR A 97 -38.84 16.98 -14.29
C TYR A 97 -39.31 17.44 -12.91
N SER A 98 -40.55 17.16 -12.58
CA SER A 98 -41.12 17.43 -11.26
C SER A 98 -41.58 16.14 -10.61
N ILE A 99 -41.43 16.02 -9.29
CA ILE A 99 -41.96 14.89 -8.53
C ILE A 99 -43.26 15.31 -7.89
N THR A 100 -44.34 14.61 -8.22
CA THR A 100 -45.66 14.87 -7.64
C THR A 100 -45.95 13.84 -6.54
N THR A 101 -46.15 14.32 -5.32
CA THR A 101 -46.57 13.53 -4.16
C THR A 101 -47.97 13.91 -3.71
N ASP A 102 -48.61 12.98 -3.00
CA ASP A 102 -49.83 13.28 -2.26
C ASP A 102 -49.54 14.24 -1.09
N VAL A 103 -50.41 15.21 -0.82
CA VAL A 103 -50.20 16.17 0.27
C VAL A 103 -50.38 15.52 1.64
N GLU A 104 -51.21 14.47 1.74
CA GLU A 104 -51.52 13.84 3.02
C GLU A 104 -50.51 12.74 3.39
N ASP A 105 -50.10 11.94 2.41
CA ASP A 105 -49.30 10.73 2.61
C ASP A 105 -47.82 10.88 2.15
N ASP A 106 -47.46 11.99 1.49
CA ASP A 106 -46.16 12.25 0.83
C ASP A 106 -45.70 11.11 -0.11
N LYS A 107 -46.63 10.24 -0.53
CA LYS A 107 -46.37 9.13 -1.47
C LYS A 107 -46.28 9.65 -2.90
N PRO A 108 -45.26 9.23 -3.69
CA PRO A 108 -45.12 9.63 -5.08
C PRO A 108 -46.21 9.00 -5.96
N ILE A 109 -46.90 9.83 -6.73
CA ILE A 109 -47.98 9.43 -7.63
C ILE A 109 -47.39 9.12 -9.00
N LYS A 110 -47.53 7.86 -9.44
CA LYS A 110 -46.96 7.36 -10.70
C LYS A 110 -47.98 7.18 -11.82
N SER A 111 -49.26 7.07 -11.49
CA SER A 111 -50.38 6.85 -12.42
C SER A 111 -51.54 7.77 -12.06
N VAL A 112 -52.35 8.12 -13.07
CA VAL A 112 -53.63 8.83 -12.89
C VAL A 112 -54.73 7.94 -12.29
N GLU A 113 -54.50 6.62 -12.27
CA GLU A 113 -55.42 5.62 -11.71
C GLU A 113 -55.51 5.78 -10.18
N GLY A 114 -56.67 6.25 -9.70
CA GLY A 114 -56.92 6.48 -8.27
C GLY A 114 -56.83 7.94 -7.83
N LEU A 115 -56.61 8.88 -8.76
CA LEU A 115 -56.75 10.32 -8.48
C LEU A 115 -58.23 10.73 -8.48
N ALA A 116 -58.63 11.47 -7.45
CA ALA A 116 -59.96 12.06 -7.33
C ALA A 116 -59.92 13.55 -7.72
N LEU A 117 -61.00 14.04 -8.33
CA LEU A 117 -61.19 15.47 -8.60
C LEU A 117 -61.16 16.27 -7.29
N GLY A 118 -60.48 17.40 -7.29
CA GLY A 118 -60.29 18.25 -6.11
C GLY A 118 -59.19 17.81 -5.15
N LYS A 119 -58.54 16.66 -5.37
CA LYS A 119 -57.45 16.19 -4.52
C LYS A 119 -56.25 17.14 -4.61
N LYS A 120 -55.63 17.46 -3.47
CA LYS A 120 -54.43 18.31 -3.41
C LYS A 120 -53.18 17.48 -3.65
N LEU A 121 -52.32 17.97 -4.52
CA LEU A 121 -51.06 17.38 -4.94
C LEU A 121 -49.93 18.35 -4.62
N LYS A 122 -48.83 17.82 -4.15
CA LYS A 122 -47.59 18.57 -3.93
C LYS A 122 -46.65 18.25 -5.07
N THR A 123 -46.25 19.26 -5.82
CA THR A 123 -45.30 19.11 -6.91
C THR A 123 -44.00 19.79 -6.53
N GLN A 124 -42.95 18.99 -6.38
CA GLN A 124 -41.61 19.45 -6.05
C GLN A 124 -40.84 19.72 -7.35
N PHE A 125 -40.20 20.89 -7.43
CA PHE A 125 -39.30 21.26 -8.51
C PHE A 125 -37.85 21.29 -8.02
N TYR A 126 -36.91 21.57 -8.93
CA TYR A 126 -35.50 21.79 -8.57
C TYR A 126 -35.34 22.87 -7.49
N HIS A 127 -36.15 23.92 -7.56
CA HIS A 127 -36.24 24.97 -6.56
C HIS A 127 -37.69 25.20 -6.15
N GLY A 128 -37.98 24.95 -4.88
CA GLY A 128 -39.31 25.12 -4.31
C GLY A 128 -40.29 23.99 -4.67
N GLY A 129 -41.55 24.21 -4.31
CA GLY A 129 -42.64 23.31 -4.60
C GLY A 129 -43.96 24.07 -4.58
N ILE A 130 -44.96 23.54 -5.27
CA ILE A 130 -46.31 24.10 -5.32
C ILE A 130 -47.32 23.08 -4.84
N ILE A 131 -48.44 23.57 -4.33
CA ILE A 131 -49.62 22.74 -4.06
C ILE A 131 -50.64 23.02 -5.16
N SER A 132 -51.06 21.97 -5.86
CA SER A 132 -52.03 22.04 -6.94
C SER A 132 -53.24 21.18 -6.61
N SER A 133 -54.41 21.50 -7.16
CA SER A 133 -55.60 20.67 -7.04
C SER A 133 -55.95 20.04 -8.38
N VAL A 134 -56.39 18.78 -8.39
CA VAL A 134 -56.83 18.10 -9.62
C VAL A 134 -58.15 18.73 -10.11
N VAL A 135 -58.10 19.43 -11.24
CA VAL A 135 -59.31 20.04 -11.85
C VAL A 135 -59.92 19.11 -12.89
N GLU A 136 -59.10 18.38 -13.64
CA GLU A 136 -59.53 17.51 -14.72
C GLU A 136 -58.55 16.34 -14.85
N ILE A 137 -59.05 15.14 -15.19
CA ILE A 137 -58.25 13.93 -15.36
C ILE A 137 -58.32 13.52 -16.83
N LEU A 138 -57.19 13.65 -17.53
CA LEU A 138 -57.02 13.21 -18.91
C LEU A 138 -56.61 11.72 -18.90
N LYS A 139 -57.36 10.89 -19.64
CA LYS A 139 -57.10 9.44 -19.82
C LYS A 139 -56.37 9.18 -21.12
#